data_AF-A0A8C1XB01-F1
#
_entry.id   AF-A0A8C1XB01-F1
#
_cell.length_a   1.000
_cell.length_b   1.000
_cell.length_c   1.000
_cell.angle_alpha   90.00
_cell.angle_beta   90.00
_cell.angle_gamma   90.00
#
_symmetry.space_group_name_H-M   'P 1'
#
loop_
_entity.id
_entity.type
_entity.pdbx_description
1 polymer ?
#
loop_
_entity_poly.entity_id
_entity_poly.type
_entity_poly.pdbx_seq_one_letter_code
_entity_poly.pdbx_strand_id
1 'polypeptide(L)'
;MHVPALSMCCIYIFFSVLFQGSIFFFSANMSEQTFLDVAIMEVLPQLQEINKKILEEHLQSIGVETFDDLMFITEADLLTALRPVEASKLLSVWKQKYHTPENSSLSSVEASFTQSLSVSPRISSSTSSSSSGLDTHWDDNFEIPWGKFPEEVMHSLERGKRPGTKLRRQMVRIVMTEMMEKCPHVGKKHSTDVATKMVAKYPNSLQDVIEGDIVGTGYHSLVKQLQNRIENVRRTSTPKIRKRKHQTDVSDQTDEIPLQETAAIQDTYGCIKWNVKFLPIEETQESQQQKMEKLQLMFQRSDANPEEVNCLMKSTFYTQRQHVNQGKSIKCLREEWPFWFDELGMSVHFKELTGIDLKETFTRNLDLKGKRLLDYMTTVCVNKSKKFLQNYAKLQRMRGLQGGCSDDVIEMLLLLLSYFDEEEESMFFHVEDRCLAEEVQLEQVPLTPTVIVCGKYFFFLFYFFFFFNLFFLLHWL
;
A
#
# COMPACT_ATOMS: atom_id res chain seq x y z
N MET A 1 -4.10 -6.03 -9.30
CA MET A 1 -4.36 -6.33 -7.88
C MET A 1 -3.33 -5.57 -7.07
N HIS A 2 -3.61 -4.33 -6.71
CA HIS A 2 -2.78 -3.50 -5.83
C HIS A 2 -3.73 -2.48 -5.18
N VAL A 3 -4.55 -2.99 -4.24
CA VAL A 3 -5.42 -2.23 -3.34
C VAL A 3 -5.32 -2.71 -1.85
N PRO A 4 -4.29 -3.42 -1.33
CA PRO A 4 -4.36 -3.90 0.06
C PRO A 4 -4.09 -2.81 1.12
N ALA A 5 -3.29 -1.79 0.82
CA ALA A 5 -2.69 -0.94 1.85
C ALA A 5 -3.64 0.14 2.42
N LEU A 6 -4.49 0.76 1.59
CA LEU A 6 -5.58 1.64 2.07
C LEU A 6 -6.61 0.87 2.89
N SER A 7 -6.76 -0.43 2.62
CA SER A 7 -7.69 -1.30 3.34
C SER A 7 -7.33 -1.41 4.83
N MET A 8 -6.05 -1.34 5.20
CA MET A 8 -5.53 -1.61 6.56
C MET A 8 -5.98 -0.62 7.63
N CYS A 9 -5.66 0.67 7.47
CA CYS A 9 -6.10 1.71 8.39
C CYS A 9 -7.62 1.84 8.37
N CYS A 10 -8.23 1.71 7.17
CA CYS A 10 -9.68 1.68 7.01
C CYS A 10 -10.29 0.57 7.85
N ILE A 11 -9.73 -0.65 7.82
CA ILE A 11 -10.17 -1.79 8.61
C ILE A 11 -9.96 -1.48 10.12
N TYR A 12 -8.79 -1.04 10.56
CA TYR A 12 -8.52 -0.72 11.97
C TYR A 12 -9.51 0.30 12.57
N ILE A 13 -9.72 1.45 11.90
CA ILE A 13 -10.65 2.47 12.38
C ILE A 13 -12.12 2.04 12.16
N PHE A 14 -12.42 1.27 11.11
CA PHE A 14 -13.74 0.67 10.90
C PHE A 14 -14.15 -0.19 12.11
N PHE A 15 -13.29 -1.08 12.58
CA PHE A 15 -13.60 -1.94 13.72
C PHE A 15 -13.55 -1.17 15.06
N SER A 16 -12.63 -0.23 15.23
CA SER A 16 -12.64 0.69 16.38
C SER A 16 -13.96 1.48 16.51
N VAL A 17 -14.47 2.00 15.40
CA VAL A 17 -15.75 2.74 15.35
C VAL A 17 -16.95 1.84 15.67
N LEU A 18 -16.91 0.57 15.24
CA LEU A 18 -18.05 -0.34 15.38
C LEU A 18 -18.16 -1.02 16.75
N PHE A 19 -17.03 -1.27 17.39
CA PHE A 19 -17.01 -2.17 18.55
C PHE A 19 -16.70 -1.49 19.88
N GLN A 20 -16.32 -0.21 19.90
CA GLN A 20 -15.98 0.53 21.13
C GLN A 20 -15.02 -0.23 22.08
N GLY A 21 -14.31 -1.23 21.57
CA GLY A 21 -13.51 -2.18 22.34
C GLY A 21 -12.04 -1.77 22.41
N SER A 22 -11.35 -2.23 23.44
CA SER A 22 -9.91 -2.06 23.59
C SER A 22 -9.17 -2.85 22.51
N ILE A 23 -8.51 -2.16 21.58
CA ILE A 23 -7.74 -2.77 20.50
C ILE A 23 -6.27 -2.79 20.86
N PHE A 24 -5.68 -3.98 20.88
CA PHE A 24 -4.25 -4.17 21.14
C PHE A 24 -3.49 -4.47 19.85
N PHE A 25 -2.35 -3.79 19.67
CA PHE A 25 -1.42 -4.06 18.59
C PHE A 25 -0.43 -5.15 19.00
N PHE A 26 -0.45 -6.26 18.27
CA PHE A 26 0.56 -7.30 18.37
C PHE A 26 1.52 -7.22 17.19
N SER A 27 2.81 -7.13 17.51
CA SER A 27 3.90 -7.41 16.57
C SER A 27 4.33 -8.83 16.85
N ALA A 28 4.30 -9.71 15.86
CA ALA A 28 5.15 -10.90 15.94
C ALA A 28 6.59 -10.41 16.12
N ASN A 29 7.27 -10.87 17.16
CA ASN A 29 8.72 -10.97 17.07
C ASN A 29 8.97 -12.02 16.00
N MET A 30 9.05 -11.62 14.73
CA MET A 30 9.88 -12.38 13.81
C MET A 30 11.28 -12.19 14.38
N SER A 31 11.78 -13.20 15.09
CA SER A 31 13.21 -13.30 15.36
C SER A 31 13.88 -13.11 14.01
N GLU A 32 14.62 -12.02 13.83
CA GLU A 32 15.51 -11.88 12.70
C GLU A 32 16.33 -13.17 12.66
N GLN A 33 16.15 -13.98 11.61
CA GLN A 33 16.97 -15.16 11.42
C GLN A 33 18.41 -14.66 11.34
N THR A 34 19.20 -14.96 12.37
CA THR A 34 20.61 -14.61 12.34
C THR A 34 21.28 -15.39 11.22
N PHE A 35 22.43 -14.93 10.74
CA PHE A 35 23.17 -15.68 9.73
C PHE A 35 23.53 -17.09 10.21
N LEU A 36 23.70 -17.28 11.53
CA LEU A 36 23.88 -18.57 12.20
C LEU A 36 22.63 -19.43 12.08
N ASP A 37 21.43 -18.85 12.27
CA ASP A 37 20.16 -19.54 12.11
C ASP A 37 20.03 -20.16 10.71
N VAL A 38 20.40 -19.40 9.69
CA VAL A 38 20.42 -19.84 8.28
C VAL A 38 21.50 -20.91 8.06
N ALA A 39 22.73 -20.69 8.54
CA ALA A 39 23.84 -21.62 8.38
C ALA A 39 23.61 -22.99 9.07
N ILE A 40 22.91 -23.00 10.20
CA ILE A 40 22.55 -24.21 10.96
C ILE A 40 21.38 -24.93 10.26
N MET A 41 20.34 -24.20 9.83
CA MET A 41 19.18 -24.79 9.14
C MET A 41 19.54 -25.46 7.82
N GLU A 42 20.50 -24.92 7.07
CA GLU A 42 20.95 -25.51 5.81
C GLU A 42 21.50 -26.94 6.00
N VAL A 43 22.13 -27.25 7.14
CA VAL A 43 22.80 -28.54 7.37
C VAL A 43 21.99 -29.48 8.27
N LEU A 44 21.32 -28.92 9.26
CA LEU A 44 20.54 -29.64 10.29
C LEU A 44 19.12 -29.07 10.41
N PRO A 45 18.27 -29.18 9.37
CA PRO A 45 16.90 -28.67 9.39
C PRO A 45 15.97 -29.39 10.37
N GLN A 46 16.39 -30.54 10.92
CA GLN A 46 15.62 -31.35 11.87
C GLN A 46 16.07 -31.14 13.33
N LEU A 47 16.99 -30.20 13.58
CA LEU A 47 17.44 -29.89 14.93
C LEU A 47 16.31 -29.19 15.70
N GLN A 48 16.06 -29.61 16.95
CA GLN A 48 15.04 -28.97 17.80
C GLN A 48 15.40 -27.50 18.08
N GLU A 49 14.39 -26.61 18.09
CA GLU A 49 14.52 -25.15 18.31
C GLU A 49 15.40 -24.81 19.53
N ILE A 50 15.23 -25.57 20.62
CA ILE A 50 15.98 -25.38 21.87
C ILE A 50 17.48 -25.64 21.67
N ASN A 51 17.83 -26.71 20.96
CA ASN A 51 19.24 -27.07 20.71
C ASN A 51 19.87 -26.11 19.70
N LYS A 52 19.07 -25.56 18.77
CA LYS A 52 19.50 -24.55 17.81
C LYS A 52 19.90 -23.25 18.51
N LYS A 53 19.07 -22.77 19.45
CA LYS A 53 19.35 -21.57 20.22
C LYS A 53 20.57 -21.73 21.14
N ILE A 54 20.72 -22.89 21.78
CA ILE A 54 21.91 -23.22 22.59
C ILE A 54 23.18 -23.20 21.72
N LEU A 55 23.11 -23.78 20.52
CA LEU A 55 24.24 -23.77 19.58
C LEU A 55 24.57 -22.36 19.10
N GLU A 56 23.57 -21.56 18.78
CA GLU A 56 23.74 -20.16 18.35
C GLU A 56 24.39 -19.30 19.44
N GLU A 57 23.87 -19.35 20.66
CA GLU A 57 24.45 -18.64 21.81
C GLU A 57 25.89 -19.11 22.08
N HIS A 58 26.17 -20.40 21.90
CA HIS A 58 27.52 -20.93 22.07
C HIS A 58 28.49 -20.45 20.98
N LEU A 59 28.09 -20.46 19.70
CA LEU A 59 28.91 -19.99 18.59
C LEU A 59 29.21 -18.49 18.71
N GLN A 60 28.23 -17.70 19.13
CA GLN A 60 28.44 -16.28 19.47
C GLN A 60 29.42 -16.13 20.64
N SER A 61 29.34 -16.99 21.66
CA SER A 61 30.26 -16.95 22.81
C SER A 61 31.72 -17.29 22.45
N ILE A 62 31.94 -18.03 21.36
CA ILE A 62 33.27 -18.37 20.82
C ILE A 62 33.79 -17.27 19.88
N GLY A 63 32.95 -16.28 19.52
CA GLY A 63 33.33 -15.12 18.70
C GLY A 63 33.05 -15.28 17.21
N VAL A 64 32.09 -16.13 16.83
CA VAL A 64 31.66 -16.28 15.43
C VAL A 64 30.70 -15.14 15.07
N GLU A 65 31.14 -14.22 14.21
CA GLU A 65 30.37 -13.04 13.82
C GLU A 65 30.00 -13.04 12.32
N THR A 66 30.69 -13.82 11.51
CA THR A 66 30.52 -13.89 10.05
C THR A 66 30.54 -15.33 9.52
N PHE A 67 30.16 -15.52 8.24
CA PHE A 67 30.22 -16.84 7.57
C PHE A 67 31.66 -17.35 7.42
N ASP A 68 32.63 -16.45 7.27
CA ASP A 68 34.04 -16.82 7.10
C ASP A 68 34.61 -17.41 8.40
N ASP A 69 34.12 -16.95 9.56
CA ASP A 69 34.57 -17.45 10.87
C ASP A 69 34.22 -18.94 11.09
N LEU A 70 33.22 -19.45 10.36
CA LEU A 70 32.78 -20.86 10.42
C LEU A 70 33.88 -21.83 9.96
N MET A 71 34.89 -21.35 9.22
CA MET A 71 36.02 -22.18 8.76
C MET A 71 36.97 -22.56 9.90
N PHE A 72 37.00 -21.77 10.99
CA PHE A 72 37.93 -21.95 12.11
C PHE A 72 37.37 -22.84 13.23
N ILE A 73 36.11 -23.25 13.13
CA ILE A 73 35.44 -24.09 14.13
C ILE A 73 35.98 -25.51 14.08
N THR A 74 36.28 -26.08 15.26
CA THR A 74 36.74 -27.46 15.42
C THR A 74 35.66 -28.36 16.01
N GLU A 75 35.87 -29.67 15.96
CA GLU A 75 34.91 -30.64 16.49
C GLU A 75 34.73 -30.50 18.00
N ALA A 76 35.79 -30.14 18.72
CA ALA A 76 35.75 -29.90 20.16
C ALA A 76 34.80 -28.75 20.54
N ASP A 77 34.71 -27.72 19.70
CA ASP A 77 33.90 -26.52 19.93
C ASP A 77 32.39 -26.77 19.75
N LEU A 78 32.03 -27.87 19.08
CA LEU A 78 30.64 -28.22 18.76
C LEU A 78 30.08 -29.32 19.66
N LEU A 79 30.94 -30.14 20.25
CA LEU A 79 30.55 -31.27 21.11
C LEU A 79 29.91 -30.83 22.45
N THR A 80 30.04 -29.55 22.80
CA THR A 80 29.39 -28.90 23.94
C THR A 80 27.89 -28.67 23.71
N ALA A 81 27.47 -28.51 22.44
CA ALA A 81 26.10 -28.16 22.06
C ALA A 81 25.42 -29.18 21.13
N LEU A 82 26.17 -30.07 20.48
CA LEU A 82 25.67 -31.05 19.52
C LEU A 82 26.18 -32.47 19.79
N ARG A 83 25.45 -33.48 19.29
CA ARG A 83 25.93 -34.86 19.29
C ARG A 83 27.10 -35.00 18.31
N PRO A 84 28.04 -35.93 18.53
CA PRO A 84 29.22 -36.10 17.67
C PRO A 84 28.90 -36.21 16.18
N VAL A 85 27.87 -36.97 15.81
CA VAL A 85 27.48 -37.16 14.41
C VAL A 85 26.92 -35.87 13.77
N GLU A 86 26.24 -35.03 14.55
CA GLU A 86 25.69 -33.75 14.09
C GLU A 86 26.82 -32.72 13.91
N ALA A 87 27.78 -32.70 14.85
CA ALA A 87 28.98 -31.87 14.78
C ALA A 87 29.86 -32.23 13.56
N SER A 88 30.15 -33.52 13.33
CA SER A 88 30.96 -33.93 12.18
C SER A 88 30.28 -33.61 10.85
N LYS A 89 28.94 -33.76 10.77
CA LYS A 89 28.17 -33.41 9.56
C LYS A 89 28.22 -31.92 9.26
N LEU A 90 28.03 -31.10 10.29
CA LEU A 90 28.04 -29.64 10.18
C LEU A 90 29.43 -29.10 9.79
N LEU A 91 30.50 -29.62 10.38
CA LEU A 91 31.88 -29.28 9.99
C LEU A 91 32.21 -29.67 8.55
N SER A 92 31.75 -30.83 8.09
CA SER A 92 32.04 -31.30 6.73
C SER A 92 31.48 -30.35 5.66
N VAL A 93 30.29 -29.78 5.91
CA VAL A 93 29.62 -28.87 4.99
C VAL A 93 30.22 -27.46 5.07
N TRP A 94 30.47 -26.93 6.27
CA TRP A 94 31.04 -25.59 6.42
C TRP A 94 32.47 -25.51 5.88
N LYS A 95 33.31 -26.51 6.14
CA LYS A 95 34.67 -26.56 5.58
C LYS A 95 34.67 -26.71 4.07
N GLN A 96 33.67 -27.37 3.48
CA GLN A 96 33.56 -27.47 2.03
C GLN A 96 33.04 -26.18 1.38
N LYS A 97 32.10 -25.50 2.05
CA LYS A 97 31.41 -24.32 1.52
C LYS A 97 32.22 -23.03 1.65
N TYR A 98 33.08 -22.93 2.66
CA TYR A 98 33.83 -21.72 3.00
C TYR A 98 35.36 -21.88 2.86
N HIS A 99 35.85 -22.95 2.23
CA HIS A 99 37.25 -23.03 1.81
C HIS A 99 37.47 -22.24 0.52
N THR A 100 38.26 -21.17 0.57
CA THR A 100 38.88 -20.55 -0.60
C THR A 100 40.08 -21.39 -1.06
N PRO A 101 40.22 -21.71 -2.36
CA PRO A 101 41.44 -22.29 -2.89
C PRO A 101 42.49 -21.18 -3.10
N GLU A 102 43.50 -21.14 -2.23
CA GLU A 102 44.71 -20.36 -2.49
C GLU A 102 45.62 -21.09 -3.51
N ASN A 103 45.85 -20.46 -4.66
CA ASN A 103 47.16 -20.24 -5.32
C ASN A 103 47.05 -20.17 -6.85
N SER A 104 47.40 -19.02 -7.44
CA SER A 104 48.35 -18.88 -8.56
C SER A 104 48.62 -17.40 -8.86
N SER A 105 49.86 -17.12 -9.21
CA SER A 105 50.59 -15.87 -8.96
C SER A 105 50.91 -15.07 -10.24
N LEU A 106 51.34 -13.80 -10.04
CA LEU A 106 52.14 -12.90 -10.92
C LEU A 106 51.44 -12.18 -12.11
N SER A 107 51.37 -10.84 -12.10
CA SER A 107 52.33 -9.86 -12.73
C SER A 107 51.75 -9.37 -14.09
N SER A 108 51.81 -8.14 -14.60
CA SER A 108 52.35 -6.81 -14.25
C SER A 108 52.17 -5.88 -15.49
N VAL A 109 52.32 -4.56 -15.30
CA VAL A 109 52.80 -3.51 -16.25
C VAL A 109 51.80 -2.69 -17.10
N GLU A 110 51.73 -1.41 -16.72
CA GLU A 110 51.85 -0.12 -17.45
C GLU A 110 51.43 0.06 -18.92
N ALA A 111 50.77 1.21 -19.20
CA ALA A 111 51.27 2.36 -19.98
C ALA A 111 50.07 3.28 -20.31
N SER A 112 49.95 4.48 -19.73
CA SER A 112 50.47 5.77 -20.24
C SER A 112 49.97 6.13 -21.65
N PHE A 113 49.19 7.21 -21.79
CA PHE A 113 49.49 8.34 -22.68
C PHE A 113 48.60 9.55 -22.35
N THR A 114 49.27 10.67 -22.12
CA THR A 114 48.78 12.03 -21.88
C THR A 114 48.75 12.84 -23.18
N GLN A 115 47.77 13.75 -23.32
CA GLN A 115 47.82 15.08 -23.98
C GLN A 115 46.36 15.57 -24.13
N SER A 116 45.80 16.48 -23.32
CA SER A 116 46.09 17.90 -23.02
C SER A 116 45.68 18.90 -24.12
N LEU A 117 44.95 19.93 -23.65
CA LEU A 117 44.73 21.30 -24.19
C LEU A 117 43.49 21.47 -25.08
N SER A 118 42.35 21.93 -24.56
CA SER A 118 41.97 23.30 -24.11
C SER A 118 41.84 24.31 -25.26
N VAL A 119 40.65 24.91 -25.44
CA VAL A 119 40.38 26.37 -25.51
C VAL A 119 38.85 26.60 -25.45
N SER A 120 38.40 27.33 -24.43
CA SER A 120 37.14 28.09 -24.36
C SER A 120 37.47 29.59 -24.56
N PRO A 121 36.53 30.56 -24.50
CA PRO A 121 35.12 30.60 -24.90
C PRO A 121 34.84 31.86 -25.77
N ARG A 122 33.63 32.03 -26.28
CA ARG A 122 33.10 33.40 -26.49
C ARG A 122 31.59 33.48 -26.31
N ILE A 123 31.20 34.31 -25.35
CA ILE A 123 29.84 34.71 -24.98
C ILE A 123 29.29 35.66 -26.04
N SER A 124 28.00 35.53 -26.35
CA SER A 124 27.17 36.64 -26.84
C SER A 124 25.75 36.46 -26.33
N SER A 125 25.34 37.40 -25.50
CA SER A 125 24.01 37.63 -24.96
C SER A 125 23.13 38.37 -25.97
N SER A 126 21.86 37.96 -26.10
CA SER A 126 20.76 38.86 -26.47
C SER A 126 19.41 38.34 -26.00
N THR A 127 18.95 38.93 -24.90
CA THR A 127 17.60 39.43 -24.59
C THR A 127 16.40 39.00 -25.46
N SER A 128 15.43 38.41 -24.75
CA SER A 128 13.97 38.65 -24.82
C SER A 128 13.30 38.84 -26.19
N SER A 129 12.52 37.84 -26.61
CA SER A 129 11.19 38.10 -27.17
C SER A 129 10.24 36.93 -26.88
N SER A 130 9.21 37.24 -26.11
CA SER A 130 7.96 36.51 -26.06
C SER A 130 7.38 36.36 -27.47
N SER A 131 7.20 35.14 -27.95
CA SER A 131 6.37 34.84 -29.12
C SER A 131 5.25 33.88 -28.72
N SER A 132 4.10 34.49 -28.45
CA SER A 132 2.80 33.86 -28.47
C SER A 132 2.43 33.44 -29.90
N GLY A 133 1.89 32.23 -30.03
CA GLY A 133 0.81 31.96 -30.98
C GLY A 133 1.16 31.20 -32.25
N LEU A 134 0.98 29.87 -32.20
CA LEU A 134 0.37 29.09 -33.28
C LEU A 134 -0.55 28.03 -32.65
N ASP A 135 -1.48 28.48 -31.80
CA ASP A 135 -2.65 27.67 -31.46
C ASP A 135 -3.60 27.72 -32.65
N THR A 136 -3.59 26.65 -33.43
CA THR A 136 -4.57 26.43 -34.50
C THR A 136 -5.92 26.21 -33.83
N HIS A 137 -6.88 27.11 -34.07
CA HIS A 137 -8.29 27.12 -33.64
C HIS A 137 -9.10 25.90 -34.17
N TRP A 138 -8.63 24.67 -33.92
CA TRP A 138 -9.33 23.44 -34.33
C TRP A 138 -10.45 23.05 -33.35
N ASP A 139 -10.37 23.57 -32.13
CA ASP A 139 -11.22 23.29 -30.98
C ASP A 139 -12.69 23.68 -31.20
N ASP A 140 -12.93 24.80 -31.86
CA ASP A 140 -14.31 25.27 -32.12
C ASP A 140 -15.00 24.47 -33.23
N ASN A 141 -14.27 24.07 -34.28
CA ASN A 141 -14.82 23.45 -35.51
C ASN A 141 -14.61 21.93 -35.62
N PHE A 142 -14.20 21.23 -34.56
CA PHE A 142 -14.11 19.76 -34.62
C PHE A 142 -15.50 19.13 -34.84
N GLU A 143 -15.66 18.50 -36.00
CA GLU A 143 -16.83 17.70 -36.34
C GLU A 143 -16.64 16.25 -35.90
N ILE A 144 -17.62 15.74 -35.16
CA ILE A 144 -17.60 14.34 -34.71
C ILE A 144 -17.81 13.45 -35.94
N PRO A 145 -16.97 12.42 -36.15
CA PRO A 145 -16.97 11.58 -37.35
C PRO A 145 -18.11 10.56 -37.36
N TRP A 146 -19.37 11.02 -37.34
CA TRP A 146 -20.55 10.16 -37.26
C TRP A 146 -20.59 9.11 -38.39
N GLY A 147 -20.19 9.48 -39.61
CA GLY A 147 -20.15 8.57 -40.76
C GLY A 147 -19.06 7.49 -40.71
N LYS A 148 -18.11 7.58 -39.78
CA LYS A 148 -17.08 6.55 -39.55
C LYS A 148 -17.50 5.54 -38.47
N PHE A 149 -18.62 5.75 -37.79
CA PHE A 149 -19.10 4.82 -36.77
C PHE A 149 -19.72 3.57 -37.39
N PRO A 150 -19.53 2.37 -36.79
CA PRO A 150 -20.21 1.16 -37.21
C PRO A 150 -21.73 1.36 -37.23
N GLU A 151 -22.40 0.73 -38.19
CA GLU A 151 -23.86 0.81 -38.36
C GLU A 151 -24.59 0.40 -37.07
N GLU A 152 -24.06 -0.58 -36.32
CA GLU A 152 -24.64 -1.00 -35.05
C GLU A 152 -24.56 0.09 -33.97
N VAL A 153 -23.50 0.90 -33.96
CA VAL A 153 -23.38 2.05 -33.04
C VAL A 153 -24.42 3.10 -33.41
N MET A 154 -24.49 3.50 -34.68
CA MET A 154 -25.45 4.50 -35.15
C MET A 154 -26.89 4.07 -34.89
N HIS A 155 -27.21 2.81 -35.16
CA HIS A 155 -28.54 2.25 -34.90
C HIS A 155 -28.90 2.26 -33.40
N SER A 156 -27.94 2.03 -32.50
CA SER A 156 -28.17 2.21 -31.06
C SER A 156 -28.42 3.67 -30.69
N LEU A 157 -27.61 4.59 -31.22
CA LEU A 157 -27.73 6.02 -30.95
C LEU A 157 -29.09 6.59 -31.40
N GLU A 158 -29.52 6.26 -32.62
CA GLU A 158 -30.78 6.69 -33.21
C GLU A 158 -32.00 6.14 -32.48
N ARG A 159 -31.91 4.92 -31.94
CA ARG A 159 -32.98 4.32 -31.12
C ARG A 159 -33.06 4.85 -29.69
N GLY A 160 -32.22 5.82 -29.31
CA GLY A 160 -32.15 6.30 -27.94
C GLY A 160 -31.62 5.25 -26.95
N LYS A 161 -30.92 4.22 -27.43
CA LYS A 161 -30.40 3.12 -26.60
C LYS A 161 -28.89 3.27 -26.40
N ARG A 162 -28.45 3.14 -25.16
CA ARG A 162 -27.02 3.18 -24.82
C ARG A 162 -26.27 2.04 -25.53
N PRO A 163 -25.22 2.33 -26.34
CA PRO A 163 -24.43 1.29 -26.98
C PRO A 163 -23.75 0.39 -25.94
N GLY A 164 -23.70 -0.92 -26.22
CA GLY A 164 -23.03 -1.89 -25.35
C GLY A 164 -21.52 -1.61 -25.22
N THR A 165 -20.90 -2.12 -24.17
CA THR A 165 -19.50 -1.79 -23.78
C THR A 165 -18.47 -1.98 -24.89
N LYS A 166 -18.62 -3.00 -25.76
CA LYS A 166 -17.72 -3.22 -26.91
C LYS A 166 -17.87 -2.12 -27.98
N LEU A 167 -19.11 -1.85 -28.38
CA LEU A 167 -19.46 -0.84 -29.38
C LEU A 167 -19.10 0.58 -28.92
N ARG A 168 -19.37 0.90 -27.64
CA ARG A 168 -18.98 2.18 -27.04
C ARG A 168 -17.46 2.40 -27.05
N ARG A 169 -16.67 1.36 -26.79
CA ARG A 169 -15.19 1.43 -26.88
C ARG A 169 -14.71 1.65 -28.32
N GLN A 170 -15.37 1.06 -29.32
CA GLN A 170 -15.03 1.30 -30.73
C GLN A 170 -15.32 2.74 -31.14
N MET A 171 -16.50 3.26 -30.78
CA MET A 171 -16.87 4.67 -30.98
C MET A 171 -15.80 5.61 -30.40
N VAL A 172 -15.40 5.39 -29.13
CA VAL A 172 -14.35 6.19 -28.46
C VAL A 172 -13.00 6.10 -29.19
N ARG A 173 -12.63 4.93 -29.74
CA ARG A 173 -11.39 4.77 -30.51
C ARG A 173 -11.42 5.57 -31.81
N ILE A 174 -12.53 5.56 -32.53
CA ILE A 174 -12.67 6.28 -33.81
C ILE A 174 -12.59 7.78 -33.55
N VAL A 175 -13.38 8.29 -32.59
CA VAL A 175 -13.35 9.71 -32.21
C VAL A 175 -11.94 10.15 -31.82
N MET A 176 -11.26 9.38 -30.98
CA MET A 176 -9.90 9.70 -30.54
C MET A 176 -8.89 9.69 -31.69
N THR A 177 -9.05 8.80 -32.68
CA THR A 177 -8.15 8.72 -33.84
C THR A 177 -8.26 10.01 -34.66
N GLU A 178 -9.48 10.47 -34.96
CA GLU A 178 -9.70 11.74 -35.67
C GLU A 178 -9.21 12.95 -34.87
N MET A 179 -9.41 12.94 -33.55
CA MET A 179 -8.91 14.03 -32.68
C MET A 179 -7.38 14.13 -32.73
N MET A 180 -6.68 12.99 -32.74
CA MET A 180 -5.21 12.94 -32.80
C MET A 180 -4.64 13.27 -34.18
N GLU A 181 -5.37 12.97 -35.25
CA GLU A 181 -5.01 13.41 -36.61
C GLU A 181 -5.05 14.94 -36.74
N LYS A 182 -5.99 15.61 -36.04
CA LYS A 182 -6.10 17.07 -36.05
C LYS A 182 -5.16 17.75 -35.07
N CYS A 183 -4.95 17.16 -33.90
CA CYS A 183 -4.08 17.72 -32.85
C CYS A 183 -3.26 16.61 -32.17
N PRO A 184 -1.92 16.60 -32.35
CA PRO A 184 -1.04 15.65 -31.66
C PRO A 184 -1.12 15.76 -30.13
N HIS A 185 -1.49 16.94 -29.62
CA HIS A 185 -1.55 17.26 -28.19
C HIS A 185 -2.99 17.47 -27.69
N VAL A 186 -3.85 16.46 -27.81
CA VAL A 186 -5.20 16.50 -27.22
C VAL A 186 -5.12 16.65 -25.70
N GLY A 187 -5.43 17.86 -25.21
CA GLY A 187 -5.57 18.19 -23.78
C GLY A 187 -6.94 17.85 -23.18
N LYS A 188 -7.08 18.03 -21.85
CA LYS A 188 -8.32 17.72 -21.11
C LYS A 188 -9.55 18.50 -21.63
N LYS A 189 -9.38 19.79 -21.96
CA LYS A 189 -10.45 20.66 -22.48
C LYS A 189 -11.11 20.04 -23.74
N HIS A 190 -10.31 19.64 -24.71
CA HIS A 190 -10.79 19.01 -25.96
C HIS A 190 -11.63 17.73 -25.72
N SER A 191 -11.20 16.88 -24.80
CA SER A 191 -11.97 15.66 -24.47
C SER A 191 -13.33 15.98 -23.84
N THR A 192 -13.40 17.07 -23.08
CA THR A 192 -14.65 17.58 -22.50
C THR A 192 -15.55 18.14 -23.59
N ASP A 193 -15.04 19.01 -24.45
CA ASP A 193 -15.84 19.67 -25.49
C ASP A 193 -16.43 18.67 -26.49
N VAL A 194 -15.64 17.67 -26.91
CA VAL A 194 -16.11 16.60 -27.80
C VAL A 194 -17.17 15.74 -27.12
N ALA A 195 -16.98 15.35 -25.85
CA ALA A 195 -17.98 14.58 -25.12
C ALA A 195 -19.30 15.36 -24.94
N THR A 196 -19.21 16.66 -24.65
CA THR A 196 -20.38 17.54 -24.55
C THR A 196 -21.12 17.62 -25.89
N LYS A 197 -20.42 17.84 -27.01
CA LYS A 197 -21.01 17.84 -28.37
C LYS A 197 -21.67 16.50 -28.70
N MET A 198 -21.06 15.37 -28.33
CA MET A 198 -21.63 14.03 -28.55
C MET A 198 -22.92 13.79 -27.75
N VAL A 199 -22.91 14.15 -26.46
CA VAL A 199 -24.07 13.99 -25.58
C VAL A 199 -25.20 14.94 -25.97
N ALA A 200 -24.89 16.16 -26.40
CA ALA A 200 -25.89 17.11 -26.90
C ALA A 200 -26.66 16.56 -28.12
N LYS A 201 -26.00 15.81 -29.01
CA LYS A 201 -26.66 15.21 -30.18
C LYS A 201 -27.51 13.97 -29.84
N TYR A 202 -27.04 13.12 -28.92
CA TYR A 202 -27.73 11.88 -28.52
C TYR A 202 -27.84 11.75 -27.00
N PRO A 203 -28.64 12.60 -26.32
CA PRO A 203 -28.72 12.62 -24.87
C PRO A 203 -29.23 11.28 -24.31
N ASN A 204 -30.31 10.75 -24.87
CA ASN A 204 -30.92 9.49 -24.40
C ASN A 204 -29.98 8.26 -24.48
N SER A 205 -28.99 8.30 -25.38
CA SER A 205 -28.06 7.19 -25.61
C SER A 205 -26.72 7.37 -24.89
N LEU A 206 -26.21 8.60 -24.81
CA LEU A 206 -24.85 8.88 -24.36
C LEU A 206 -24.78 9.57 -23.00
N GLN A 207 -25.83 10.25 -22.58
CA GLN A 207 -25.89 10.90 -21.27
C GLN A 207 -25.80 9.85 -20.15
N ASP A 208 -25.13 10.22 -19.07
CA ASP A 208 -25.00 9.40 -17.89
C ASP A 208 -26.25 9.56 -17.03
N VAL A 209 -27.28 8.76 -17.35
CA VAL A 209 -28.53 8.69 -16.59
C VAL A 209 -28.60 7.36 -15.85
N ILE A 210 -28.90 7.42 -14.55
CA ILE A 210 -29.19 6.24 -13.72
C ILE A 210 -30.55 6.49 -13.08
N GLU A 211 -31.52 5.59 -13.34
CA GLU A 211 -32.87 5.63 -12.76
C GLU A 211 -33.65 6.96 -12.96
N GLY A 212 -33.31 7.71 -14.02
CA GLY A 212 -33.96 8.98 -14.37
C GLY A 212 -33.17 10.22 -13.97
N ASP A 213 -32.14 10.08 -13.12
CA ASP A 213 -31.30 11.18 -12.67
C ASP A 213 -30.02 11.30 -13.50
N ILE A 214 -29.61 12.54 -13.79
CA ILE A 214 -28.36 12.85 -14.49
C ILE A 214 -27.21 12.75 -13.49
N VAL A 215 -26.28 11.84 -13.74
CA VAL A 215 -25.10 11.61 -12.91
C VAL A 215 -24.01 12.62 -13.25
N GLY A 216 -23.64 13.47 -12.28
CA GLY A 216 -22.58 14.46 -12.42
C GLY A 216 -22.93 15.51 -13.50
N THR A 217 -22.02 15.72 -14.45
CA THR A 217 -22.28 16.62 -15.60
C THR A 217 -23.05 15.94 -16.75
N GLY A 218 -23.43 14.67 -16.60
CA GLY A 218 -24.14 13.90 -17.63
C GLY A 218 -23.26 13.40 -18.78
N TYR A 219 -22.01 13.85 -18.92
CA TYR A 219 -21.07 13.39 -19.95
C TYR A 219 -19.74 12.85 -19.38
N HIS A 220 -19.63 12.80 -18.05
CA HIS A 220 -18.37 12.53 -17.35
C HIS A 220 -17.77 11.17 -17.70
N SER A 221 -18.59 10.12 -17.86
CA SER A 221 -18.10 8.79 -18.21
C SER A 221 -17.48 8.76 -19.61
N LEU A 222 -18.02 9.53 -20.55
CA LEU A 222 -17.53 9.62 -21.92
C LEU A 222 -16.21 10.40 -21.97
N VAL A 223 -16.10 11.49 -21.20
CA VAL A 223 -14.84 12.25 -21.04
C VAL A 223 -13.73 11.35 -20.50
N LYS A 224 -14.02 10.60 -19.42
CA LYS A 224 -13.04 9.68 -18.82
C LYS A 224 -12.60 8.59 -19.80
N GLN A 225 -13.51 8.07 -20.63
CA GLN A 225 -13.18 7.07 -21.65
C GLN A 225 -12.26 7.65 -22.74
N LEU A 226 -12.52 8.87 -23.21
CA LEU A 226 -11.67 9.58 -24.18
C LEU A 226 -10.28 9.84 -23.59
N GLN A 227 -10.20 10.39 -22.37
CA GLN A 227 -8.94 10.69 -21.68
C GLN A 227 -8.10 9.43 -21.45
N ASN A 228 -8.70 8.36 -20.94
CA ASN A 228 -8.02 7.09 -20.72
C ASN A 228 -7.47 6.51 -22.03
N ARG A 229 -8.19 6.69 -23.15
CA ARG A 229 -7.71 6.24 -24.46
C ARG A 229 -6.55 7.09 -24.97
N ILE A 230 -6.63 8.40 -24.84
CA ILE A 230 -5.55 9.35 -25.17
C ILE A 230 -4.28 8.98 -24.41
N GLU A 231 -4.39 8.78 -23.10
CA GLU A 231 -3.27 8.39 -22.25
C GLU A 231 -2.70 7.03 -22.64
N ASN A 232 -3.56 6.03 -22.90
CA ASN A 232 -3.13 4.69 -23.34
C ASN A 232 -2.31 4.72 -24.63
N VAL A 233 -2.67 5.56 -25.61
CA VAL A 233 -1.91 5.67 -26.86
C VAL A 233 -0.58 6.39 -26.64
N ARG A 234 -0.53 7.36 -25.72
CA ARG A 234 0.72 8.04 -25.34
C ARG A 234 1.68 7.14 -24.56
N ARG A 235 1.17 6.15 -23.80
CA ARG A 235 2.01 5.17 -23.09
C ARG A 235 2.81 4.26 -24.01
N THR A 236 2.37 4.04 -25.25
CA THR A 236 3.13 3.26 -26.24
C THR A 236 4.32 4.01 -26.83
N SER A 237 4.39 5.34 -26.68
CA SER A 237 5.49 6.20 -27.15
C SER A 237 6.52 6.55 -26.08
N THR A 238 6.27 6.25 -24.80
CA THR A 238 7.26 6.39 -23.72
C THR A 238 8.12 5.13 -23.59
N PRO A 239 9.46 5.24 -23.46
CA PRO A 239 10.32 4.07 -23.31
C PRO A 239 9.93 3.28 -22.06
N LYS A 240 9.72 1.96 -22.22
CA LYS A 240 9.36 1.05 -21.12
C LYS A 240 10.46 1.07 -20.07
N ILE A 241 10.09 1.43 -18.84
CA ILE A 241 10.94 1.33 -17.65
C ILE A 241 11.48 -0.10 -17.56
N ARG A 242 12.81 -0.25 -17.72
CA ARG A 242 13.52 -1.49 -17.40
C ARG A 242 13.40 -1.71 -15.89
N LYS A 243 12.98 -2.91 -15.49
CA LYS A 243 12.98 -3.35 -14.09
C LYS A 243 14.36 -3.09 -13.46
N ARG A 244 14.34 -2.60 -12.22
CA ARG A 244 15.51 -2.31 -11.35
C ARG A 244 16.52 -3.45 -11.44
N LYS A 245 17.74 -3.17 -11.92
CA LYS A 245 18.88 -4.07 -11.69
C LYS A 245 19.24 -3.99 -10.21
N HIS A 246 19.49 -5.15 -9.61
CA HIS A 246 20.09 -5.28 -8.30
C HIS A 246 21.40 -4.49 -8.29
N GLN A 247 21.56 -3.52 -7.38
CA GLN A 247 22.83 -2.89 -7.11
C GLN A 247 23.67 -3.87 -6.28
N THR A 248 24.84 -4.21 -6.78
CA THR A 248 26.02 -4.58 -5.97
C THR A 248 26.89 -3.34 -5.91
N ASP A 249 27.32 -2.99 -4.69
CA ASP A 249 28.17 -1.87 -4.36
C ASP A 249 29.46 -1.83 -5.20
N VAL A 250 29.75 -0.67 -5.79
CA VAL A 250 31.09 -0.04 -5.77
C VAL A 250 30.89 1.48 -5.90
N SER A 251 31.52 2.21 -4.98
CA SER A 251 31.75 3.66 -4.97
C SER A 251 32.16 4.22 -6.34
N ASP A 252 31.60 5.37 -6.73
CA ASP A 252 32.40 6.59 -6.92
C ASP A 252 31.54 7.84 -7.21
N GLN A 253 32.00 8.95 -6.64
CA GLN A 253 31.44 10.29 -6.68
C GLN A 253 31.44 10.88 -8.10
N THR A 254 30.34 11.54 -8.51
CA THR A 254 30.40 12.90 -9.08
C THR A 254 29.01 13.57 -9.16
N ASP A 255 28.97 14.77 -8.61
CA ASP A 255 28.21 16.00 -8.88
C ASP A 255 26.83 15.99 -9.59
N GLU A 256 25.96 16.81 -8.98
CA GLU A 256 24.54 17.07 -9.22
C GLU A 256 24.14 17.56 -10.62
N ILE A 257 22.86 17.35 -10.97
CA ILE A 257 21.84 18.36 -11.37
C ILE A 257 20.44 17.68 -11.42
N PRO A 258 19.33 18.36 -11.07
CA PRO A 258 18.17 17.74 -10.42
C PRO A 258 17.08 17.28 -11.39
N LEU A 259 16.59 16.05 -11.20
CA LEU A 259 15.40 15.55 -11.87
C LEU A 259 14.18 15.69 -10.95
N GLN A 260 13.67 16.91 -10.85
CA GLN A 260 12.31 17.16 -10.38
C GLN A 260 11.40 17.30 -11.60
N GLU A 261 10.39 16.43 -11.71
CA GLU A 261 8.97 16.85 -11.77
C GLU A 261 7.97 15.77 -12.22
N THR A 262 8.35 14.57 -12.65
CA THR A 262 7.34 13.64 -13.22
C THR A 262 7.41 12.18 -12.80
N ALA A 263 8.10 11.86 -11.69
CA ALA A 263 8.18 10.48 -11.19
C ALA A 263 7.15 10.11 -10.09
N ALA A 264 6.43 11.05 -9.49
CA ALA A 264 5.88 10.82 -8.14
C ALA A 264 4.34 10.67 -8.00
N ILE A 265 3.54 10.75 -9.06
CA ILE A 265 2.06 10.82 -8.91
C ILE A 265 1.40 9.42 -8.83
N GLN A 266 2.05 8.34 -9.27
CA GLN A 266 1.42 7.02 -9.31
C GLN A 266 1.62 6.14 -8.06
N ASP A 267 2.57 6.47 -7.17
CA ASP A 267 2.93 5.63 -6.02
C ASP A 267 2.52 6.19 -4.65
N THR A 268 1.79 7.31 -4.58
CA THR A 268 1.47 7.93 -3.28
C THR A 268 0.25 7.34 -2.57
N TYR A 269 -0.50 6.39 -3.14
CA TYR A 269 -1.66 5.73 -2.50
C TYR A 269 -2.64 6.69 -1.76
N GLY A 270 -2.79 7.93 -2.22
CA GLY A 270 -3.64 8.95 -1.56
C GLY A 270 -2.97 9.70 -0.39
N CYS A 271 -1.71 9.41 -0.08
CA CYS A 271 -0.90 10.15 0.88
C CYS A 271 -0.48 11.51 0.31
N ILE A 272 -0.90 12.58 0.99
CA ILE A 272 -0.61 13.97 0.65
C ILE A 272 0.74 14.39 1.22
N LYS A 273 1.09 13.90 2.43
CA LYS A 273 2.31 14.27 3.16
C LYS A 273 3.24 13.07 3.43
N TRP A 274 3.50 12.26 2.41
CA TRP A 274 4.31 11.03 2.55
C TRP A 274 5.80 11.29 2.86
N ASN A 275 6.39 12.34 2.26
CA ASN A 275 7.78 12.73 2.49
C ASN A 275 7.87 14.22 2.84
N VAL A 276 7.95 14.50 4.14
CA VAL A 276 8.13 15.85 4.66
C VAL A 276 9.62 16.17 4.70
N LYS A 277 10.09 16.88 3.67
CA LYS A 277 11.53 17.17 3.48
C LYS A 277 12.09 18.24 4.41
N PHE A 278 11.23 19.14 4.88
CA PHE A 278 11.62 20.30 5.67
C PHE A 278 10.92 20.26 7.02
N LEU A 279 11.67 20.62 8.06
CA LEU A 279 11.13 20.83 9.39
C LEU A 279 10.16 22.04 9.36
N PRO A 280 9.01 21.98 10.07
CA PRO A 280 8.13 23.14 10.21
C PRO A 280 8.88 24.36 10.77
N ILE A 281 8.51 25.57 10.34
CA ILE A 281 9.25 26.81 10.65
C ILE A 281 9.25 27.08 12.17
N GLU A 282 8.18 26.67 12.85
CA GLU A 282 7.99 26.85 14.28
C GLU A 282 8.72 25.78 15.13
N GLU A 283 9.32 24.78 14.50
CA GLU A 283 9.91 23.61 15.15
C GLU A 283 11.43 23.57 14.97
N THR A 284 12.13 23.05 15.98
CA THR A 284 13.55 22.70 15.90
C THR A 284 13.72 21.19 16.12
N GLN A 285 14.85 20.62 15.70
CA GLN A 285 15.12 19.19 15.94
C GLN A 285 15.12 18.86 17.45
N GLU A 286 15.61 19.78 18.27
CA GLU A 286 15.56 19.66 19.73
C GLU A 286 14.12 19.71 20.26
N SER A 287 13.28 20.62 19.74
CA SER A 287 11.86 20.70 20.15
C SER A 287 11.08 19.44 19.77
N GLN A 288 11.34 18.87 18.59
CA GLN A 288 10.77 17.60 18.15
C GLN A 288 11.14 16.45 19.10
N GLN A 289 12.42 16.36 19.47
CA GLN A 289 12.92 15.35 20.40
C GLN A 289 12.27 15.48 21.79
N GLN A 290 12.20 16.70 22.33
CA GLN A 290 11.55 16.96 23.61
C GLN A 290 10.05 16.58 23.60
N LYS A 291 9.35 16.82 22.48
CA LYS A 291 7.95 16.43 22.32
C LYS A 291 7.76 14.92 22.19
N MET A 292 8.68 14.23 21.53
CA MET A 292 8.70 12.76 21.46
C MET A 292 8.91 12.15 22.87
N GLU A 293 9.91 12.61 23.61
CA GLU A 293 10.17 12.15 24.99
C GLU A 293 8.98 12.41 25.91
N LYS A 294 8.32 13.56 25.74
CA LYS A 294 7.08 13.87 26.47
C LYS A 294 5.97 12.88 26.16
N LEU A 295 5.74 12.54 24.88
CA LEU A 295 4.78 11.49 24.50
C LEU A 295 5.14 10.16 25.16
N GLN A 296 6.41 9.73 25.12
CA GLN A 296 6.82 8.48 25.76
C GLN A 296 6.54 8.48 27.28
N LEU A 297 6.83 9.59 27.96
CA LEU A 297 6.61 9.73 29.39
C LEU A 297 5.11 9.73 29.77
N MET A 298 4.26 10.39 28.98
CA MET A 298 2.80 10.35 29.17
C MET A 298 2.24 8.94 28.97
N PHE A 299 2.78 8.19 28.01
CA PHE A 299 2.39 6.80 27.79
C PHE A 299 2.75 5.91 28.99
N GLN A 300 3.95 6.08 29.56
CA GLN A 300 4.41 5.29 30.71
C GLN A 300 3.64 5.57 32.00
N ARG A 301 3.22 6.83 32.20
CA ARG A 301 2.49 7.25 33.42
C ARG A 301 0.99 6.98 33.36
N SER A 302 0.46 6.60 32.19
CA SER A 302 -0.97 6.41 31.94
C SER A 302 -1.82 7.64 32.31
N ASP A 303 -1.23 8.84 32.29
CA ASP A 303 -1.85 10.13 32.63
C ASP A 303 -2.12 10.99 31.37
N ALA A 304 -2.27 10.32 30.22
CA ALA A 304 -2.34 10.94 28.91
C ALA A 304 -3.62 11.78 28.73
N ASN A 305 -3.45 13.09 28.50
CA ASN A 305 -4.52 13.96 28.04
C ASN A 305 -4.72 13.82 26.51
N PRO A 306 -5.90 13.41 26.02
CA PRO A 306 -6.15 13.18 24.59
C PRO A 306 -5.87 14.39 23.69
N GLU A 307 -6.29 15.60 24.09
CA GLU A 307 -6.03 16.83 23.33
C GLU A 307 -4.54 17.11 23.21
N GLU A 308 -3.79 16.87 24.28
CA GLU A 308 -2.35 17.10 24.31
C GLU A 308 -1.61 16.08 23.43
N VAL A 309 -1.98 14.80 23.53
CA VAL A 309 -1.47 13.74 22.64
C VAL A 309 -1.76 14.09 21.19
N ASN A 310 -2.96 14.58 20.86
CA ASN A 310 -3.32 15.00 19.51
C ASN A 310 -2.39 16.11 18.98
N CYS A 311 -2.16 17.15 19.79
CA CYS A 311 -1.27 18.27 19.44
C CYS A 311 0.18 17.81 19.27
N LEU A 312 0.67 16.97 20.18
CA LEU A 312 2.03 16.45 20.14
C LEU A 312 2.24 15.53 18.93
N MET A 313 1.30 14.64 18.64
CA MET A 313 1.35 13.76 17.46
C MET A 313 1.36 14.54 16.14
N LYS A 314 0.59 15.64 16.04
CA LYS A 314 0.61 16.50 14.85
C LYS A 314 1.92 17.27 14.70
N SER A 315 2.37 17.92 15.76
CA SER A 315 3.60 18.71 15.74
C SER A 315 4.83 17.84 15.47
N THR A 316 4.83 16.60 15.93
CA THR A 316 5.93 15.64 15.72
C THR A 316 5.84 14.80 14.45
N PHE A 317 4.83 15.05 13.60
CA PHE A 317 4.60 14.27 12.38
C PHE A 317 5.82 14.23 11.44
N TYR A 318 6.60 15.32 11.38
CA TYR A 318 7.84 15.37 10.62
C TYR A 318 8.80 14.25 11.03
N THR A 319 9.10 14.14 12.33
CA THR A 319 10.08 13.18 12.85
C THR A 319 9.57 11.74 12.74
N GLN A 320 8.27 11.52 12.99
CA GLN A 320 7.62 10.23 12.76
C GLN A 320 7.83 9.73 11.32
N ARG A 321 7.60 10.60 10.32
CA ARG A 321 7.81 10.26 8.90
C ARG A 321 9.29 10.11 8.54
N GLN A 322 10.20 10.88 9.13
CA GLN A 322 11.63 10.70 8.91
C GLN A 322 12.11 9.32 9.40
N HIS A 323 11.74 8.93 10.61
CA HIS A 323 12.10 7.63 11.18
C HIS A 323 11.61 6.47 10.30
N VAL A 324 10.38 6.59 9.82
CA VAL A 324 9.79 5.61 8.91
C VAL A 324 10.47 5.58 7.54
N ASN A 325 10.65 6.73 6.90
CA ASN A 325 11.26 6.81 5.57
C ASN A 325 12.74 6.36 5.60
N GLN A 326 13.39 6.41 6.76
CA GLN A 326 14.74 5.89 6.98
C GLN A 326 14.77 4.37 7.27
N GLY A 327 13.60 3.72 7.29
CA GLY A 327 13.50 2.27 7.48
C GLY A 327 13.69 1.80 8.92
N LYS A 328 13.38 2.65 9.93
CA LYS A 328 13.41 2.19 11.33
C LYS A 328 12.48 0.99 11.50
N SER A 329 12.94 0.00 12.27
CA SER A 329 12.15 -1.19 12.55
C SER A 329 10.89 -0.83 13.34
N ILE A 330 9.83 -1.62 13.17
CA ILE A 330 8.57 -1.41 13.90
C ILE A 330 8.75 -1.53 15.42
N LYS A 331 9.68 -2.37 15.87
CA LYS A 331 10.03 -2.46 17.30
C LYS A 331 10.54 -1.11 17.82
N CYS A 332 11.50 -0.50 17.10
CA CYS A 332 12.00 0.83 17.45
C CYS A 332 10.90 1.89 17.37
N LEU A 333 10.06 1.84 16.33
CA LEU A 333 8.94 2.78 16.18
C LEU A 333 7.93 2.65 17.32
N ARG A 334 7.67 1.45 17.84
CA ARG A 334 6.76 1.23 18.98
C ARG A 334 7.33 1.78 20.28
N GLU A 335 8.63 1.64 20.48
CA GLU A 335 9.34 2.18 21.65
C GLU A 335 9.42 3.72 21.59
N GLU A 336 9.70 4.27 20.41
CA GLU A 336 9.83 5.73 20.19
C GLU A 336 8.47 6.46 20.12
N TRP A 337 7.47 5.84 19.49
CA TRP A 337 6.15 6.42 19.20
C TRP A 337 5.01 5.51 19.68
N PRO A 338 4.86 5.29 21.00
CA PRO A 338 3.90 4.32 21.52
C PRO A 338 2.45 4.66 21.18
N PHE A 339 2.08 5.96 21.21
CA PHE A 339 0.75 6.44 20.81
C PHE A 339 0.42 6.19 19.33
N TRP A 340 1.41 5.94 18.47
CA TRP A 340 1.12 5.55 17.09
C TRP A 340 0.44 4.19 17.01
N PHE A 341 0.66 3.34 18.01
CA PHE A 341 0.05 2.01 18.14
C PHE A 341 -1.16 2.06 19.09
N ASP A 342 -1.91 3.17 19.09
CA ASP A 342 -3.24 3.26 19.65
C ASP A 342 -4.21 3.97 18.69
N GLU A 343 -5.51 3.99 19.04
CA GLU A 343 -6.55 4.56 18.17
C GLU A 343 -6.31 6.06 17.92
N LEU A 344 -5.95 6.79 18.97
CA LEU A 344 -5.87 8.24 18.94
C LEU A 344 -4.69 8.67 18.07
N GLY A 345 -3.46 8.21 18.36
CA GLY A 345 -2.28 8.61 17.62
C GLY A 345 -2.28 8.08 16.20
N MET A 346 -2.77 6.86 15.94
CA MET A 346 -2.93 6.34 14.58
C MET A 346 -3.91 7.18 13.76
N SER A 347 -5.05 7.58 14.34
CA SER A 347 -6.03 8.43 13.64
C SER A 347 -5.47 9.79 13.27
N VAL A 348 -4.69 10.40 14.17
CA VAL A 348 -4.02 11.68 13.94
C VAL A 348 -2.97 11.54 12.84
N HIS A 349 -2.10 10.54 12.92
CA HIS A 349 -1.08 10.30 11.90
C HIS A 349 -1.71 10.05 10.53
N PHE A 350 -2.73 9.20 10.46
CA PHE A 350 -3.44 8.89 9.22
C PHE A 350 -4.05 10.14 8.59
N LYS A 351 -4.68 11.00 9.40
CA LYS A 351 -5.28 12.26 8.95
C LYS A 351 -4.22 13.21 8.41
N GLU A 352 -3.07 13.34 9.07
CA GLU A 352 -1.98 14.17 8.55
C GLU A 352 -1.37 13.62 7.26
N LEU A 353 -1.23 12.30 7.17
CA LEU A 353 -0.66 11.62 6.01
C LEU A 353 -1.57 11.72 4.78
N THR A 354 -2.88 11.53 4.93
CA THR A 354 -3.85 11.38 3.83
C THR A 354 -4.80 12.57 3.66
N GLY A 355 -4.91 13.45 4.66
CA GLY A 355 -5.91 14.52 4.72
C GLY A 355 -7.34 14.03 5.03
N ILE A 356 -7.54 12.73 5.24
CA ILE A 356 -8.85 12.14 5.47
C ILE A 356 -9.02 11.87 6.96
N ASP A 357 -10.05 12.47 7.55
CA ASP A 357 -10.53 12.04 8.86
C ASP A 357 -11.31 10.73 8.69
N LEU A 358 -10.66 9.62 9.03
CA LEU A 358 -11.18 8.30 8.68
C LEU A 358 -12.47 7.97 9.44
N LYS A 359 -12.52 8.27 10.75
CA LYS A 359 -13.67 8.00 11.62
C LYS A 359 -14.87 8.82 11.17
N GLU A 360 -14.70 10.13 11.01
CA GLU A 360 -15.76 11.03 10.55
C GLU A 360 -16.23 10.66 9.13
N THR A 361 -15.28 10.43 8.21
CA THR A 361 -15.59 10.10 6.82
C THR A 361 -16.34 8.78 6.71
N PHE A 362 -15.94 7.77 7.50
CA PHE A 362 -16.58 6.47 7.50
C PHE A 362 -18.01 6.56 8.05
N THR A 363 -18.20 7.13 9.25
CA THR A 363 -19.52 7.28 9.87
C THR A 363 -20.47 8.07 8.96
N ARG A 364 -20.02 9.19 8.41
CA ARG A 364 -20.83 9.98 7.45
C ARG A 364 -21.23 9.16 6.22
N ASN A 365 -20.34 8.32 5.67
CA ASN A 365 -20.69 7.49 4.51
C ASN A 365 -21.64 6.34 4.88
N LEU A 366 -21.51 5.77 6.08
CA LEU A 366 -22.48 4.81 6.60
C LEU A 366 -23.87 5.44 6.74
N ASP A 367 -23.98 6.64 7.30
CA ASP A 367 -25.26 7.33 7.45
C ASP A 367 -25.92 7.61 6.09
N LEU A 368 -25.12 8.02 5.10
CA LEU A 368 -25.62 8.36 3.77
C LEU A 368 -25.93 7.14 2.88
N LYS A 369 -25.18 6.04 3.03
CA LYS A 369 -25.17 4.93 2.05
C LYS A 369 -25.35 3.55 2.65
N GLY A 370 -25.10 3.38 3.95
CA GLY A 370 -25.12 2.09 4.64
C GLY A 370 -26.46 1.39 4.52
N LYS A 371 -27.56 2.08 4.86
CA LYS A 371 -28.92 1.54 4.71
C LYS A 371 -29.20 1.09 3.28
N ARG A 372 -28.91 1.94 2.29
CA ARG A 372 -29.13 1.60 0.86
C ARG A 372 -28.33 0.38 0.43
N LEU A 373 -27.09 0.25 0.91
CA LEU A 373 -26.23 -0.89 0.62
C LEU A 373 -26.77 -2.17 1.27
N LEU A 374 -27.20 -2.10 2.52
CA LEU A 374 -27.82 -3.22 3.22
C LEU A 374 -29.14 -3.64 2.54
N ASP A 375 -30.00 -2.69 2.19
CA ASP A 375 -31.25 -2.95 1.45
C ASP A 375 -30.98 -3.63 0.12
N TYR A 376 -29.97 -3.18 -0.64
CA TYR A 376 -29.56 -3.83 -1.89
C TYR A 376 -29.11 -5.29 -1.66
N MET A 377 -28.31 -5.54 -0.60
CA MET A 377 -27.84 -6.88 -0.29
C MET A 377 -28.98 -7.82 0.13
N THR A 378 -29.93 -7.34 0.94
CA THR A 378 -31.02 -8.14 1.48
C THR A 378 -32.18 -8.33 0.51
N THR A 379 -32.39 -7.42 -0.44
CA THR A 379 -33.50 -7.51 -1.41
C THR A 379 -33.07 -8.04 -2.78
N VAL A 380 -31.93 -7.58 -3.31
CA VAL A 380 -31.47 -7.92 -4.67
C VAL A 380 -30.48 -9.07 -4.63
N CYS A 381 -29.45 -8.99 -3.79
CA CYS A 381 -28.38 -10.00 -3.76
C CYS A 381 -28.79 -11.32 -3.13
N VAL A 382 -29.86 -11.32 -2.31
CA VAL A 382 -30.33 -12.53 -1.60
C VAL A 382 -30.59 -13.71 -2.54
N ASN A 383 -31.01 -13.43 -3.78
CA ASN A 383 -31.30 -14.43 -4.80
C ASN A 383 -30.14 -14.65 -5.80
N LYS A 384 -28.98 -14.01 -5.60
CA LYS A 384 -27.82 -14.09 -6.50
C LYS A 384 -27.21 -15.49 -6.53
N SER A 385 -27.12 -16.15 -5.38
CA SER A 385 -26.58 -17.51 -5.26
C SER A 385 -27.16 -18.26 -4.06
N LYS A 386 -27.17 -19.60 -4.13
CA LYS A 386 -27.58 -20.45 -3.01
C LYS A 386 -26.71 -20.23 -1.76
N LYS A 387 -25.40 -20.04 -1.96
CA LYS A 387 -24.43 -19.76 -0.87
C LYS A 387 -24.77 -18.45 -0.17
N PHE A 388 -25.04 -17.38 -0.94
CA PHE A 388 -25.43 -16.08 -0.38
C PHE A 388 -26.74 -16.16 0.41
N LEU A 389 -27.76 -16.83 -0.15
CA LEU A 389 -29.04 -17.04 0.53
C LEU A 389 -28.87 -17.80 1.87
N GLN A 390 -28.03 -18.85 1.87
CA GLN A 390 -27.72 -19.62 3.08
C GLN A 390 -27.01 -18.76 4.14
N ASN A 391 -26.03 -17.96 3.73
CA ASN A 391 -25.31 -17.04 4.62
C ASN A 391 -26.23 -15.96 5.18
N TYR A 392 -27.08 -15.36 4.36
CA TYR A 392 -28.09 -14.41 4.83
C TYR A 392 -29.06 -15.06 5.83
N ALA A 393 -29.56 -16.27 5.56
CA ALA A 393 -30.42 -17.00 6.50
C ALA A 393 -29.70 -17.42 7.80
N LYS A 394 -28.38 -17.66 7.75
CA LYS A 394 -27.52 -17.86 8.94
C LYS A 394 -27.48 -16.57 9.77
N LEU A 395 -27.18 -15.43 9.14
CA LEU A 395 -27.09 -14.12 9.80
C LEU A 395 -28.42 -13.73 10.47
N GLN A 396 -29.54 -13.88 9.77
CA GLN A 396 -30.87 -13.57 10.30
C GLN A 396 -31.24 -14.42 11.52
N ARG A 397 -30.78 -15.68 11.59
CA ARG A 397 -30.96 -16.52 12.78
C ARG A 397 -30.06 -16.11 13.95
N MET A 398 -28.89 -15.56 13.68
CA MET A 398 -27.92 -15.14 14.71
C MET A 398 -28.23 -13.77 15.31
N ARG A 399 -28.93 -12.90 14.56
CA ARG A 399 -29.23 -11.49 14.93
C ARG A 399 -29.93 -11.29 16.28
N GLY A 400 -30.58 -12.31 16.85
CA GLY A 400 -31.28 -12.19 18.14
C GLY A 400 -32.38 -11.10 18.15
N LEU A 401 -32.92 -10.79 19.34
CA LEU A 401 -34.02 -9.81 19.53
C LEU A 401 -33.54 -8.38 19.84
N GLN A 402 -32.24 -8.15 20.00
CA GLN A 402 -31.68 -6.82 20.26
C GLN A 402 -31.05 -6.31 18.97
N GLY A 403 -31.79 -5.50 18.22
CA GLY A 403 -31.28 -4.83 17.03
C GLY A 403 -30.73 -3.44 17.39
N GLY A 404 -29.45 -3.22 17.12
CA GLY A 404 -28.78 -1.92 17.17
C GLY A 404 -28.14 -1.53 15.84
N CYS A 405 -27.68 -0.27 15.74
CA CYS A 405 -26.98 0.26 14.56
C CYS A 405 -25.66 -0.48 14.26
N SER A 406 -24.99 -1.03 15.30
CA SER A 406 -23.78 -1.84 15.13
C SER A 406 -24.09 -3.15 14.37
N ASP A 407 -25.23 -3.79 14.66
CA ASP A 407 -25.65 -5.04 14.02
C ASP A 407 -25.90 -4.87 12.52
N ASP A 408 -26.44 -3.71 12.09
CA ASP A 408 -26.66 -3.40 10.67
C ASP A 408 -25.33 -3.32 9.91
N VAL A 409 -24.29 -2.71 10.49
CA VAL A 409 -22.99 -2.59 9.84
C VAL A 409 -22.24 -3.93 9.82
N ILE A 410 -22.34 -4.68 10.91
CA ILE A 410 -21.83 -6.04 11.02
C ILE A 410 -22.44 -6.93 9.94
N GLU A 411 -23.78 -6.93 9.85
CA GLU A 411 -24.49 -7.70 8.86
C GLU A 411 -24.09 -7.28 7.45
N MET A 412 -24.01 -5.96 7.21
CA MET A 412 -23.55 -5.44 5.93
C MET A 412 -22.16 -5.94 5.55
N LEU A 413 -21.21 -5.98 6.49
CA LEU A 413 -19.86 -6.48 6.25
C LEU A 413 -19.85 -7.99 5.93
N LEU A 414 -20.56 -8.80 6.71
CA LEU A 414 -20.65 -10.24 6.49
C LEU A 414 -21.35 -10.57 5.16
N LEU A 415 -22.36 -9.79 4.78
CA LEU A 415 -22.98 -9.89 3.46
C LEU A 415 -22.05 -9.45 2.33
N LEU A 416 -21.20 -8.44 2.53
CA LEU A 416 -20.19 -8.04 1.54
C LEU A 416 -19.18 -9.17 1.29
N LEU A 417 -18.66 -9.81 2.34
CA LEU A 417 -17.80 -10.99 2.20
C LEU A 417 -18.47 -12.07 1.37
N SER A 418 -19.72 -12.42 1.72
CA SER A 418 -20.48 -13.41 0.97
C SER A 418 -20.81 -12.97 -0.47
N TYR A 419 -20.93 -11.67 -0.75
CA TYR A 419 -21.20 -11.16 -2.09
C TYR A 419 -20.01 -11.33 -3.03
N PHE A 420 -18.79 -11.16 -2.48
CA PHE A 420 -17.52 -11.30 -3.18
C PHE A 420 -16.96 -12.73 -3.14
N ASP A 421 -17.65 -13.64 -2.47
CA ASP A 421 -17.24 -15.04 -2.30
C ASP A 421 -15.95 -15.20 -1.47
N GLU A 422 -15.69 -14.25 -0.58
CA GLU A 422 -14.59 -14.28 0.39
C GLU A 422 -15.00 -15.10 1.62
N GLU A 423 -14.06 -15.86 2.18
CA GLU A 423 -14.29 -16.68 3.39
C GLU A 423 -14.27 -15.79 4.64
N GLU A 424 -15.06 -16.13 5.67
CA GLU A 424 -15.07 -15.38 6.93
C GLU A 424 -13.66 -15.42 7.57
N GLU A 425 -13.01 -16.58 7.47
CA GLU A 425 -11.66 -16.89 7.94
C GLU A 425 -10.56 -16.08 7.25
N SER A 426 -10.86 -15.47 6.08
CA SER A 426 -9.91 -14.58 5.39
C SER A 426 -9.72 -13.24 6.10
N MET A 427 -10.75 -12.77 6.82
CA MET A 427 -10.72 -11.51 7.56
C MET A 427 -10.79 -11.70 9.07
N PHE A 428 -11.30 -12.85 9.55
CA PHE A 428 -11.54 -13.11 10.96
C PHE A 428 -10.79 -14.33 11.45
N PHE A 429 -10.06 -14.19 12.56
CA PHE A 429 -9.44 -15.28 13.28
C PHE A 429 -10.13 -15.45 14.63
N HIS A 430 -10.85 -16.55 14.80
CA HIS A 430 -11.61 -16.81 16.02
C HIS A 430 -10.73 -17.45 17.10
N VAL A 431 -10.75 -16.87 18.29
CA VAL A 431 -10.12 -17.40 19.50
C VAL A 431 -11.18 -17.71 20.57
N GLU A 432 -10.80 -18.40 21.64
CA GLU A 432 -11.73 -18.74 22.71
C GLU A 432 -12.29 -17.47 23.41
N ASP A 433 -13.53 -17.53 23.91
CA ASP A 433 -14.26 -16.38 24.51
C ASP A 433 -13.48 -15.64 25.62
N ARG A 434 -12.53 -16.31 26.28
CA ARG A 434 -11.71 -15.77 27.39
C ARG A 434 -10.24 -15.59 27.03
N CYS A 435 -9.88 -15.75 25.76
CA CYS A 435 -8.50 -15.61 25.31
C CYS A 435 -8.03 -14.18 25.54
N LEU A 436 -6.95 -14.05 26.30
CA LEU A 436 -6.27 -12.77 26.46
C LEU A 436 -5.44 -12.46 25.21
N ALA A 437 -5.15 -11.18 25.07
CA ALA A 437 -4.40 -10.61 23.98
C ALA A 437 -3.05 -11.36 23.79
N GLU A 438 -2.36 -11.63 24.90
CA GLU A 438 -1.05 -12.29 24.96
C GLU A 438 -1.10 -13.81 24.73
N GLU A 439 -2.28 -14.42 24.80
CA GLU A 439 -2.48 -15.87 24.67
C GLU A 439 -2.70 -16.29 23.20
N VAL A 440 -2.85 -15.32 22.29
CA VAL A 440 -3.06 -15.60 20.86
C VAL A 440 -1.78 -16.18 20.26
N GLN A 441 -1.87 -17.40 19.72
CA GLN A 441 -0.76 -18.06 19.02
C GLN A 441 -0.54 -17.41 17.65
N LEU A 442 0.36 -16.44 17.60
CA LEU A 442 0.62 -15.60 16.42
C LEU A 442 1.06 -16.39 15.18
N GLU A 443 1.66 -17.57 15.37
CA GLU A 443 2.06 -18.50 14.31
C GLU A 443 0.86 -19.04 13.50
N GLN A 444 -0.32 -19.06 14.11
CA GLN A 444 -1.56 -19.53 13.49
C GLN A 444 -2.35 -18.41 12.82
N VAL A 445 -2.00 -17.14 13.09
CA VAL A 445 -2.69 -16.00 12.52
C VAL A 445 -2.19 -15.77 11.08
N PRO A 446 -3.08 -15.59 10.10
CA PRO A 446 -2.68 -15.31 8.73
C PRO A 446 -1.70 -14.13 8.62
N LEU A 447 -0.81 -14.20 7.63
CA LEU A 447 0.11 -13.10 7.30
C LEU A 447 -0.61 -11.91 6.65
N THR A 448 -1.89 -12.03 6.35
CA THR A 448 -2.75 -10.96 5.86
C THR A 448 -3.35 -10.18 7.03
N PRO A 449 -3.86 -8.97 6.77
CA PRO A 449 -4.61 -8.22 7.77
C PRO A 449 -5.79 -9.03 8.30
N THR A 450 -5.81 -9.31 9.61
CA THR A 450 -6.85 -10.16 10.19
C THR A 450 -7.32 -9.61 11.53
N VAL A 451 -8.63 -9.66 11.73
CA VAL A 451 -9.31 -9.28 12.96
C VAL A 451 -9.42 -10.51 13.85
N ILE A 452 -8.87 -10.45 15.05
CA ILE A 452 -9.01 -11.52 16.03
C ILE A 452 -10.30 -11.29 16.82
N VAL A 453 -11.12 -12.31 16.88
CA VAL A 453 -12.48 -12.29 17.41
C VAL A 453 -12.56 -13.27 18.57
N CYS A 454 -12.78 -12.77 19.79
CA CYS A 454 -13.02 -13.62 20.96
C CYS A 454 -14.42 -14.25 20.92
N GLY A 455 -14.44 -15.53 20.58
CA GLY A 455 -15.61 -16.38 20.65
C GLY A 455 -16.22 -16.79 19.34
N LYS A 456 -17.23 -17.66 19.43
CA LYS A 456 -17.76 -18.40 18.28
C LYS A 456 -18.61 -17.57 17.32
N TYR A 457 -19.15 -16.43 17.76
CA TYR A 457 -20.10 -15.66 16.96
C TYR A 457 -19.91 -14.17 17.12
N PHE A 458 -19.89 -13.49 15.98
CA PHE A 458 -19.61 -12.07 15.84
C PHE A 458 -20.61 -11.14 16.58
N PHE A 459 -21.82 -11.62 16.85
CA PHE A 459 -22.90 -10.89 17.52
C PHE A 459 -22.85 -10.89 19.06
N PHE A 460 -21.95 -11.67 19.68
CA PHE A 460 -21.91 -11.86 21.14
C PHE A 460 -20.64 -11.33 21.82
N LEU A 461 -19.86 -10.49 21.13
CA LEU A 461 -18.50 -10.15 21.55
C LEU A 461 -18.37 -9.02 22.55
N PHE A 462 -17.38 -9.17 23.44
CA PHE A 462 -16.94 -8.17 24.41
C PHE A 462 -15.58 -7.52 24.06
N TYR A 463 -14.71 -8.13 23.23
CA TYR A 463 -13.34 -7.63 22.93
C TYR A 463 -12.83 -8.03 21.53
N PHE A 464 -11.96 -7.20 20.94
CA PHE A 464 -11.33 -7.44 19.64
C PHE A 464 -9.81 -7.18 19.72
N PHE A 465 -9.01 -8.04 19.08
CA PHE A 465 -7.57 -7.80 18.91
C PHE A 465 -7.24 -7.62 17.43
N PHE A 466 -6.29 -6.73 17.13
CA PHE A 466 -5.83 -6.53 15.76
C PHE A 466 -4.43 -7.09 15.61
N PHE A 467 -4.28 -8.07 14.72
CA PHE A 467 -2.99 -8.59 14.36
C PHE A 467 -2.53 -7.98 13.03
N PHE A 468 -1.35 -7.37 13.04
CA PHE A 468 -0.75 -6.81 11.84
C PHE A 468 0.47 -7.60 11.46
N ASN A 469 0.53 -8.02 10.20
CA ASN A 469 1.78 -8.49 9.65
C ASN A 469 2.72 -7.31 9.40
N LEU A 470 3.90 -7.39 10.02
CA LEU A 470 4.98 -6.40 10.00
C LEU A 470 5.31 -5.92 8.58
N PHE A 471 5.26 -6.83 7.60
CA PHE A 471 5.60 -6.55 6.21
C PHE A 471 4.62 -5.59 5.53
N PHE A 472 3.32 -5.68 5.86
CA PHE A 472 2.30 -4.79 5.29
C PHE A 472 2.29 -3.41 5.95
N LEU A 473 2.60 -3.34 7.25
CA LEU A 473 2.75 -2.06 7.94
C LEU A 473 4.01 -1.33 7.44
N LEU A 474 5.13 -2.03 7.23
CA LEU A 474 6.37 -1.48 6.64
C LEU A 474 6.26 -1.10 5.15
N HIS A 475 5.35 -1.71 4.38
CA HIS A 475 5.09 -1.28 3.00
C HIS A 475 4.24 0.01 2.95
N TRP A 476 3.52 0.31 4.03
CA TRP A 476 2.65 1.47 4.17
C TRP A 476 3.33 2.64 4.91
N LEU A 477 4.14 2.34 5.92
CA LEU A 477 5.05 3.26 6.59
C LEU A 477 6.14 3.64 5.59
#